data_AF-A0AAW4D2F1-F1
#
_entry.id   AF-A0AAW4D2F1-F1
#
_cell.length_a   1.000
_cell.length_b   1.000
_cell.length_c   1.000
_cell.angle_alpha   90.00
_cell.angle_beta   90.00
_cell.angle_gamma   90.00
#
_symmetry.space_group_name_H-M   'P 1'
#
loop_
_entity.id
_entity.type
_entity.pdbx_description
1 polymer ?
#
loop_
_entity_poly.entity_id
_entity_poly.type
_entity_poly.pdbx_seq_one_letter_code
_entity_poly.pdbx_strand_id
1 'polypeptide(L)'
;MFIGIPTHFWVLPVAGLIAYYGVKWSARPTPRAHWIKGAAYLLLIALALIPNALYALMPPAPGPEQLIDNHPMPNYAGRFYLDLFYVFGGWALSKVVKLRFH
;
A
#
# COMPACT_ATOMS: atom_id res chain seq x y z
N MET A 1 18.50 3.57 -16.61
CA MET A 1 17.59 2.43 -16.29
C MET A 1 17.98 1.86 -14.94
N PHE A 2 17.42 2.42 -13.86
CA PHE A 2 17.69 1.93 -12.51
C PHE A 2 16.77 0.73 -12.28
N ILE A 3 17.33 -0.47 -12.07
CA ILE A 3 16.62 -1.58 -11.40
C ILE A 3 16.49 -1.16 -9.93
N GLY A 4 15.71 -0.11 -9.70
CA GLY A 4 15.30 0.31 -8.37
C GLY A 4 14.01 -0.42 -8.07
N ILE A 5 13.99 -1.12 -6.94
CA ILE A 5 12.72 -1.53 -6.34
C ILE A 5 11.81 -0.30 -6.36
N PRO A 6 10.61 -0.38 -6.97
CA PRO A 6 9.70 0.76 -7.01
C PRO A 6 9.57 1.33 -5.59
N THR A 7 9.67 2.65 -5.43
CA THR A 7 9.61 3.30 -4.10
C THR A 7 8.36 2.94 -3.31
N HIS A 8 7.36 2.37 -3.97
CA HIS A 8 6.07 1.94 -3.46
C HIS A 8 6.02 0.45 -3.08
N PHE A 9 7.05 -0.34 -3.37
CA PHE A 9 7.07 -1.79 -3.10
C PHE A 9 6.85 -2.13 -1.62
N TRP A 10 7.23 -1.24 -0.70
CA TRP A 10 6.99 -1.41 0.74
C TRP A 10 5.50 -1.49 1.11
N VAL A 11 4.60 -0.98 0.26
CA VAL A 11 3.15 -1.07 0.46
C VAL A 11 2.69 -2.53 0.45
N LEU A 12 3.32 -3.39 -0.36
CA LEU A 12 2.98 -4.81 -0.48
C LEU A 12 3.15 -5.58 0.85
N PRO A 13 4.34 -5.61 1.49
CA PRO A 13 4.50 -6.32 2.76
C PRO A 13 3.65 -5.70 3.89
N VAL A 14 3.50 -4.37 3.93
CA VAL A 14 2.67 -3.71 4.95
C VAL A 14 1.20 -4.08 4.79
N ALA A 15 0.67 -4.08 3.57
CA ALA A 15 -0.69 -4.53 3.29
C ALA A 15 -0.89 -6.00 3.66
N GLY A 16 0.10 -6.85 3.38
CA GLY A 16 0.09 -8.25 3.77
C GLY A 16 -0.01 -8.46 5.28
N LEU A 17 0.75 -7.71 6.07
CA LEU A 17 0.70 -7.75 7.54
C LEU A 17 -0.66 -7.28 8.07
N ILE A 18 -1.16 -6.13 7.59
CA ILE A 18 -2.47 -5.58 7.99
C ILE A 18 -3.57 -6.61 7.71
N ALA A 19 -3.58 -7.18 6.51
CA ALA A 19 -4.59 -8.16 6.11
C ALA A 19 -4.47 -9.47 6.92
N TYR A 20 -3.26 -9.97 7.15
CA TYR A 20 -3.03 -11.20 7.91
C TYR A 20 -3.50 -11.07 9.35
N TYR A 21 -3.05 -10.03 10.08
CA TYR A 21 -3.43 -9.83 11.47
C TYR A 21 -4.90 -9.40 11.62
N GLY A 22 -5.40 -8.56 10.72
CA GLY A 22 -6.81 -8.14 10.69
C GLY A 22 -7.76 -9.34 10.56
N VAL A 23 -7.45 -10.27 9.67
CA VAL A 23 -8.23 -11.52 9.52
C VAL A 23 -8.03 -12.46 10.71
N LYS A 24 -6.79 -12.61 11.21
CA LYS A 24 -6.48 -13.49 12.35
C LYS A 24 -7.22 -13.06 13.61
N TRP A 25 -7.26 -11.76 13.91
CA TRP A 25 -7.88 -11.23 15.11
C TRP A 25 -9.41 -11.11 15.00
N SER A 26 -9.95 -10.85 13.81
CA SER A 26 -11.41 -10.87 13.59
C SER A 26 -12.02 -12.27 13.52
N ALA A 27 -11.21 -13.33 13.40
CA ALA A 27 -11.71 -14.71 13.40
C ALA A 27 -12.18 -15.21 14.78
N ARG A 28 -11.81 -14.53 15.87
CA ARG A 28 -12.26 -14.89 17.23
C ARG A 28 -13.68 -14.38 17.46
N PRO A 29 -14.63 -15.21 17.92
CA PRO A 29 -16.01 -14.80 18.18
C PRO A 29 -16.04 -13.86 19.39
N THR A 30 -15.80 -12.58 19.13
CA THR A 30 -15.79 -11.51 20.11
C THR A 30 -16.64 -10.36 19.58
N PRO A 31 -17.30 -9.57 20.44
CA PRO A 31 -18.08 -8.41 19.99
C PRO A 31 -17.23 -7.38 19.23
N ARG A 32 -15.91 -7.42 19.39
CA ARG A 32 -14.94 -6.54 18.72
C ARG A 32 -14.52 -7.04 17.34
N ALA A 33 -14.88 -8.26 16.93
CA ALA A 33 -14.45 -8.85 15.67
C ALA A 33 -14.86 -8.01 14.44
N HIS A 34 -16.08 -7.46 14.46
CA HIS A 34 -16.57 -6.60 13.39
C HIS A 34 -15.76 -5.30 13.30
N TRP A 35 -15.46 -4.67 14.43
CA TRP A 35 -14.64 -3.47 14.52
C TRP A 35 -13.21 -3.70 14.05
N ILE A 36 -12.59 -4.83 14.44
CA ILE A 36 -11.24 -5.20 14.01
C ILE A 36 -11.18 -5.38 12.49
N LYS A 37 -12.19 -6.05 11.92
CA LYS A 37 -12.31 -6.24 10.46
C LYS A 37 -12.48 -4.90 9.74
N GLY A 38 -13.35 -4.03 10.25
CA GLY A 38 -13.56 -2.68 9.73
C GLY A 38 -12.28 -1.85 9.76
N ALA A 39 -11.58 -1.84 10.90
CA ALA A 39 -10.32 -1.14 11.07
C ALA A 39 -9.23 -1.65 10.11
N ALA A 40 -9.12 -2.97 9.91
CA ALA A 40 -8.16 -3.54 8.97
C ALA A 40 -8.43 -3.08 7.52
N TYR A 41 -9.68 -3.05 7.07
CA TYR A 41 -10.01 -2.55 5.73
C TYR A 41 -9.78 -1.04 5.61
N LEU A 42 -10.11 -0.27 6.64
CA LEU A 42 -9.81 1.17 6.69
C LEU A 42 -8.32 1.44 6.57
N LEU A 43 -7.48 0.65 7.25
CA LEU A 43 -6.03 0.74 7.14
C LEU A 43 -5.52 0.39 5.74
N LEU A 44 -6.09 -0.62 5.07
CA LEU A 44 -5.72 -0.95 3.69
C LEU A 44 -6.07 0.17 2.71
N ILE A 45 -7.25 0.79 2.87
CA ILE A 45 -7.68 1.94 2.05
C ILE A 45 -6.78 3.14 2.33
N ALA A 46 -6.51 3.44 3.60
CA ALA A 46 -5.61 4.50 4.02
C ALA A 46 -4.19 4.30 3.45
N LEU A 47 -3.68 3.07 3.47
CA LEU A 47 -2.36 2.74 2.92
C LEU A 47 -2.28 2.96 1.40
N ALA A 48 -3.37 2.75 0.65
CA ALA A 48 -3.41 3.05 -0.78
C ALA A 48 -3.49 4.56 -1.07
N LEU A 49 -4.20 5.32 -0.21
CA LEU A 49 -4.51 6.72 -0.48
C LEU A 49 -3.52 7.70 0.12
N ILE A 50 -3.09 7.50 1.37
CA ILE A 50 -2.28 8.46 2.14
C ILE A 50 -0.94 8.76 1.46
N PRO A 51 -0.15 7.77 0.99
CA PRO A 51 1.12 8.07 0.32
C PRO A 51 0.90 9.01 -0.87
N ASN A 52 -0.07 8.67 -1.73
CA ASN A 52 -0.42 9.45 -2.91
C ASN A 52 -0.95 10.85 -2.55
N ALA A 53 -1.78 10.96 -1.51
CA ALA A 53 -2.33 12.23 -1.04
C ALA A 53 -1.23 13.15 -0.47
N LEU A 54 -0.31 12.62 0.34
CA LEU A 54 0.83 13.37 0.89
C LEU A 54 1.70 13.92 -0.23
N TYR A 55 1.97 13.11 -1.25
CA TYR A 55 2.74 13.56 -2.38
C TYR A 55 2.02 14.56 -3.28
N ALA A 56 0.69 14.45 -3.42
CA ALA A 56 -0.10 15.44 -4.15
C ALA A 56 -0.12 16.80 -3.43
N LEU A 57 -0.17 16.80 -2.10
CA LEU A 57 -0.15 18.01 -1.27
C LEU A 57 1.25 18.61 -1.11
N MET A 58 2.28 17.76 -1.10
CA MET A 58 3.68 18.14 -0.91
C MET A 58 4.53 17.48 -2.01
N PRO A 59 4.47 17.99 -3.26
CA PRO A 59 5.26 17.45 -4.33
C PRO A 59 6.75 17.61 -4.01
N PRO A 60 7.58 16.58 -4.25
CA PRO A 60 9.01 16.68 -4.01
C PRO A 60 9.61 17.76 -4.90
N ALA A 61 10.57 18.51 -4.35
CA ALA A 61 11.28 19.52 -5.13
C ALA A 61 11.97 18.86 -6.35
N PRO A 62 11.97 19.53 -7.52
CA PRO A 62 12.69 19.04 -8.68
C PRO A 62 14.17 18.84 -8.32
N GLY A 63 14.68 17.65 -8.59
CA GLY A 63 16.11 17.35 -8.54
C GLY A 63 16.87 18.10 -9.65
N PRO A 64 18.19 18.23 -9.52
CA PRO A 64 19.04 18.96 -10.46
C PRO A 64 18.91 18.45 -11.90
N GLU A 65 18.78 17.14 -12.11
CA GLU A 65 18.54 16.56 -13.43
C GLU A 65 17.20 16.98 -14.09
N GLN A 66 16.16 17.31 -13.31
CA GLN A 66 14.87 17.76 -13.83
C GLN A 66 14.87 19.24 -14.21
N LEU A 67 15.76 20.02 -13.61
CA LEU A 67 15.97 21.43 -13.93
C LEU A 67 16.81 21.63 -15.20
N ILE A 68 17.64 20.63 -15.55
CA ILE A 68 18.58 20.72 -16.68
C ILE A 68 17.92 20.23 -17.99
N ASP A 69 17.13 19.16 -17.96
CA ASP A 69 16.68 18.47 -19.18
C ASP A 69 15.18 18.56 -19.49
N ASN A 70 14.41 19.42 -18.78
CA ASN A 70 12.93 19.47 -18.91
C ASN A 70 12.28 18.07 -18.81
N HIS A 71 12.92 17.14 -18.09
CA HIS A 71 12.40 15.81 -17.93
C HIS A 71 11.01 15.90 -17.27
N PRO A 72 9.97 15.26 -17.84
CA PRO A 72 8.65 15.31 -17.27
C PRO A 72 8.73 14.83 -15.83
N MET A 73 8.18 15.62 -14.90
CA MET A 73 8.04 15.21 -13.51
C MET A 73 7.46 13.80 -13.47
N PRO A 74 8.04 12.86 -12.70
CA PRO A 74 7.58 11.48 -12.68
C PRO A 74 6.07 11.47 -12.48
N ASN A 75 5.34 10.99 -13.51
CA ASN A 75 3.90 11.12 -13.59
C ASN A 75 3.25 10.48 -12.34
N TYR A 76 2.71 11.32 -11.46
CA TYR A 76 2.13 10.89 -10.19
C TYR A 76 0.89 10.02 -10.39
N ALA A 77 0.15 10.26 -11.48
CA ALA A 77 -1.07 9.52 -11.80
C ALA A 77 -0.82 8.01 -12.02
N GLY A 78 0.40 7.61 -12.39
CA GLY A 78 0.78 6.20 -12.56
C GLY A 78 1.11 5.46 -11.26
N ARG A 79 1.37 6.18 -10.16
CA ARG A 79 1.82 5.58 -8.87
C ARG A 79 0.66 5.13 -7.98
N PHE A 80 -0.48 5.80 -8.05
CA PHE A 80 -1.68 5.41 -7.31
C PHE A 80 -2.16 3.99 -7.67
N TYR A 81 -2.18 3.65 -8.96
CA TYR A 81 -2.52 2.30 -9.42
C TYR A 81 -1.57 1.23 -8.88
N LEU A 82 -0.32 1.60 -8.69
CA LEU A 82 0.74 0.72 -8.23
C LEU A 82 0.59 0.42 -6.72
N ASP A 83 0.20 1.43 -5.92
CA ASP A 83 -0.16 1.23 -4.51
C ASP A 83 -1.46 0.42 -4.37
N LEU A 84 -2.48 0.69 -5.17
CA LEU A 84 -3.70 -0.13 -5.19
C LEU A 84 -3.39 -1.60 -5.52
N PHE A 85 -2.55 -1.82 -6.52
CA PHE A 85 -2.11 -3.16 -6.90
C PHE A 85 -1.36 -3.84 -5.77
N TYR A 86 -0.45 -3.15 -5.08
CA TYR A 86 0.29 -3.71 -3.94
C TYR A 86 -0.58 -3.95 -2.71
N VAL A 87 -1.55 -3.07 -2.43
CA VAL A 87 -2.52 -3.29 -1.34
C VAL A 87 -3.36 -4.53 -1.62
N PHE A 88 -3.88 -4.66 -2.84
CA PHE A 88 -4.64 -5.84 -3.26
C PHE A 88 -3.78 -7.10 -3.25
N GLY A 89 -2.57 -7.02 -3.79
CA GLY A 89 -1.60 -8.12 -3.81
C GLY A 89 -1.24 -8.60 -2.41
N GLY A 90 -0.97 -7.69 -1.48
CA GLY A 90 -0.67 -7.99 -0.08
C GLY A 90 -1.87 -8.63 0.62
N TRP A 91 -3.07 -8.11 0.38
CA TRP A 91 -4.30 -8.71 0.88
C TRP A 91 -4.52 -10.14 0.35
N ALA A 92 -4.35 -10.36 -0.95
CA ALA A 92 -4.46 -11.67 -1.57
C ALA A 92 -3.40 -12.65 -1.05
N LEU A 93 -2.14 -12.20 -0.94
CA LEU A 93 -1.04 -13.01 -0.39
C LEU A 93 -1.34 -13.46 1.04
N SER A 94 -1.93 -12.58 1.86
CA SER A 94 -2.32 -12.92 3.23
C SER A 94 -3.29 -14.10 3.30
N LYS A 95 -4.18 -14.23 2.30
CA LYS A 95 -5.14 -15.34 2.19
C LYS A 95 -4.44 -16.63 1.82
N VAL A 96 -3.53 -16.58 0.86
CA VAL A 96 -2.72 -17.73 0.44
C VAL A 96 -1.85 -18.24 1.59
N VAL A 97 -1.17 -17.34 2.30
CA VAL A 97 -0.38 -17.68 3.49
C VAL A 97 -1.26 -18.32 4.56
N LYS A 98 -2.43 -17.76 4.83
CA LYS A 98 -3.38 -18.36 5.77
C LYS A 98 -3.78 -19.78 5.34
N LEU A 99 -4.11 -20.01 4.08
CA LEU A 99 -4.50 -21.34 3.56
C LEU A 99 -3.36 -22.36 3.62
N ARG A 100 -2.10 -21.93 3.50
CA ARG A 100 -0.94 -22.83 3.50
C ARG A 100 -0.46 -23.22 4.91
N PHE A 101 -0.70 -22.35 5.90
CA PHE A 101 -0.18 -22.49 7.26
C PHE A 101 -1.28 -22.55 8.35
N HIS A 102 -2.54 -22.75 7.97
CA HIS A 102 -3.62 -23.25 8.83
C HIS A 102 -3.96 -24.67 8.40
#